data_AF-A0A839PWQ6-F1
#
_entry.id   AF-A0A839PWQ6-F1
#
_cell.length_a   1.000
_cell.length_b   1.000
_cell.length_c   1.000
_cell.angle_alpha   90.00
_cell.angle_beta   90.00
_cell.angle_gamma   90.00
#
_symmetry.space_group_name_H-M   'P 1'
#
loop_
_entity.id
_entity.type
_entity.pdbx_description
1 polymer ?
#
loop_
_entity_poly.entity_id
_entity_poly.type
_entity_poly.pdbx_seq_one_letter_code
_entity_poly.pdbx_strand_id
1 'polypeptide(L)'
;MSDFWTSTYSDLSSESDVEMRFVLPLLRELGHELSNIRSKHPVEFQEGRVRRAGRKPEADFVVYSELPHTRETALIVVETKREA
;
A
#
# COMPACT_ATOMS: atom_id res chain seq x y z
N MET A 1 -17.24 -1.18 -19.19
CA MET A 1 -16.51 -1.22 -17.91
C MET A 1 -15.30 -2.09 -18.15
N SER A 2 -14.08 -1.55 -18.00
CA SER A 2 -12.87 -2.37 -18.05
C SER A 2 -12.82 -3.19 -16.77
N ASP A 3 -12.71 -4.50 -16.90
CA ASP A 3 -12.47 -5.39 -15.78
C ASP A 3 -10.99 -5.25 -15.37
N PHE A 4 -10.72 -5.02 -14.08
CA PHE A 4 -9.37 -4.89 -13.54
C PHE A 4 -8.51 -6.10 -13.96
N TRP A 5 -9.07 -7.31 -13.89
CA TRP A 5 -8.36 -8.57 -14.17
C TRP A 5 -7.98 -8.77 -15.64
N THR A 6 -8.61 -8.04 -16.56
CA THR A 6 -8.33 -8.12 -18.01
C THR A 6 -7.63 -6.89 -18.55
N SER A 7 -7.40 -5.88 -17.71
CA SER A 7 -6.75 -4.63 -18.10
C SER A 7 -5.24 -4.81 -18.22
N THR A 8 -4.65 -4.20 -19.24
CA THR A 8 -3.19 -4.11 -19.39
C THR A 8 -2.69 -2.80 -18.80
N TYR A 9 -1.67 -2.86 -17.95
CA TYR A 9 -1.07 -1.71 -17.27
C TYR A 9 0.30 -1.38 -17.87
N SER A 10 0.33 -0.91 -19.12
CA SER A 10 1.59 -0.66 -19.85
C SER A 10 2.27 0.67 -19.51
N ASP A 11 1.52 1.63 -18.94
CA ASP A 11 1.96 3.03 -18.83
C ASP A 11 2.11 3.49 -17.36
N LEU A 12 2.72 2.65 -16.51
CA LEU A 12 3.01 2.97 -15.11
C LEU A 12 4.42 3.58 -14.99
N SER A 13 4.51 4.88 -15.19
CA SER A 13 5.79 5.60 -15.32
C SER A 13 6.48 5.93 -13.99
N SER A 14 5.74 5.84 -12.88
CA SER A 14 6.19 6.22 -11.55
C SER A 14 5.66 5.27 -10.48
N GLU A 15 6.27 5.27 -9.30
CA GLU A 15 5.73 4.53 -8.14
C GLU A 15 4.31 5.02 -7.80
N SER A 16 4.07 6.35 -7.86
CA SER A 16 2.74 6.92 -7.69
C SER A 16 1.70 6.38 -8.69
N ASP A 17 2.10 6.13 -9.95
CA ASP A 17 1.21 5.50 -10.93
C ASP A 17 0.86 4.07 -10.51
N VAL A 18 1.86 3.30 -10.05
CA VAL A 18 1.66 1.92 -9.57
C VAL A 18 0.73 1.92 -8.35
N GLU A 19 0.95 2.80 -7.38
CA GLU A 19 0.10 2.96 -6.20
C GLU A 19 -1.36 3.21 -6.59
N MET A 20 -1.61 4.22 -7.42
CA MET A 20 -2.95 4.75 -7.65
C MET A 20 -3.73 4.02 -8.73
N ARG A 21 -3.05 3.50 -9.77
CA ARG A 21 -3.70 2.93 -10.97
C ARG A 21 -3.70 1.41 -10.97
N PHE A 22 -2.86 0.77 -10.16
CA PHE A 22 -2.79 -0.70 -10.09
C PHE A 22 -3.09 -1.21 -8.68
N VAL A 23 -2.31 -0.80 -7.68
CA VAL A 23 -2.39 -1.37 -6.32
C VAL A 23 -3.69 -1.01 -5.62
N LEU A 24 -4.07 0.28 -5.58
CA LEU A 24 -5.30 0.68 -4.91
C LEU A 24 -6.55 0.05 -5.57
N PRO A 25 -6.69 0.02 -6.91
CA PRO A 25 -7.75 -0.75 -7.56
C PRO A 25 -7.72 -2.26 -7.23
N LEU A 26 -6.55 -2.91 -7.25
CA LEU A 26 -6.41 -4.32 -6.88
C LEU A 26 -6.97 -4.60 -5.48
N LEU A 27 -6.58 -3.78 -4.49
CA LEU A 27 -7.05 -3.94 -3.11
C LEU A 27 -8.57 -3.83 -3.01
N ARG A 28 -9.20 -2.96 -3.80
CA ARG A 28 -10.66 -2.83 -3.86
C ARG A 28 -11.31 -4.05 -4.50
N GLU A 29 -10.75 -4.59 -5.58
CA GLU A 29 -11.26 -5.80 -6.24
C GLU A 29 -11.12 -7.05 -5.35
N LEU A 30 -10.11 -7.06 -4.48
CA LEU A 30 -9.96 -8.07 -3.42
C LEU A 30 -10.96 -7.89 -2.25
N GLY A 31 -11.80 -6.85 -2.30
CA GLY A 31 -12.86 -6.61 -1.32
C GLY A 31 -12.46 -5.75 -0.12
N HIS A 32 -11.28 -5.11 -0.15
CA HIS A 32 -10.87 -4.20 0.93
C HIS A 32 -11.56 -2.83 0.78
N GLU A 33 -12.18 -2.36 1.86
CA GLU A 33 -12.77 -1.03 1.89
C GLU A 33 -11.70 0.06 1.98
N LEU A 34 -11.90 1.16 1.25
CA LEU A 34 -11.02 2.34 1.31
C LEU A 34 -10.90 2.92 2.73
N SER A 35 -11.96 2.80 3.53
CA SER A 35 -11.99 3.18 4.95
C SER A 35 -10.93 2.45 5.78
N ASN A 36 -10.57 1.22 5.38
CA ASN A 36 -9.62 0.32 6.04
C ASN A 36 -8.24 0.29 5.36
N ILE A 37 -8.02 1.11 4.33
CA ILE A 37 -6.71 1.28 3.68
C ILE A 37 -6.11 2.61 4.14
N ARG A 38 -4.84 2.61 4.55
CA ARG A 38 -4.11 3.81 4.95
C ARG A 38 -2.86 3.97 4.10
N SER A 39 -2.77 5.10 3.39
CA SER A 39 -1.59 5.46 2.61
C SER A 39 -0.50 6.11 3.46
N LYS A 40 0.77 5.92 3.10
CA LYS A 40 1.93 6.57 3.75
C LYS A 40 1.93 6.43 5.27
N HIS A 41 1.52 5.24 5.74
CA HIS A 41 1.41 4.96 7.17
C HIS A 41 2.81 4.77 7.78
N PRO A 42 3.17 5.45 8.89
CA PRO A 42 4.45 5.25 9.54
C PRO A 42 4.59 3.81 10.03
N VAL A 43 5.69 3.15 9.66
CA VAL A 43 5.99 1.77 10.07
C VAL A 43 7.36 1.69 10.71
N GLU A 44 7.54 0.70 11.58
CA GLU A 44 8.86 0.33 12.08
C GLU A 44 9.49 -0.69 11.13
N PHE A 45 10.43 -0.23 10.32
CA PHE A 45 11.16 -1.09 9.38
C PHE A 45 12.41 -1.64 10.09
N GLN A 46 12.51 -2.96 10.23
CA GLN A 46 13.62 -3.68 10.89
C GLN A 46 13.82 -3.28 12.37
N GLU A 47 13.11 -3.99 13.26
CA GLU A 47 13.22 -3.85 14.71
C GLU A 47 14.70 -4.03 15.14
N GLY A 48 15.28 -3.02 15.79
CA GLY A 48 16.69 -3.01 16.24
C GLY A 48 17.70 -2.29 15.34
N ARG A 49 17.33 -1.78 14.15
CA ARG A 49 18.24 -0.96 13.34
C ARG A 49 18.38 0.46 13.92
N VAL A 50 19.62 0.95 14.03
CA VAL A 50 19.89 2.35 14.42
C VAL A 50 19.20 3.27 13.41
N ARG A 51 18.13 3.93 13.88
CA ARG A 51 17.37 4.89 13.08
C ARG A 51 18.33 6.01 12.66
N ARG A 52 18.56 6.18 11.36
CA ARG A 52 19.19 7.41 10.87
C ARG A 52 18.28 8.57 11.27
N ALA A 53 18.84 9.64 11.83
CA ALA A 53 18.08 10.85 12.14
C ALA A 53 17.40 11.34 10.85
N GLY A 54 16.06 11.35 10.83
CA GLY A 54 15.30 11.65 9.61
C GLY A 54 13.84 11.17 9.64
N ARG A 55 13.21 11.12 8.46
CA ARG A 55 11.82 10.72 8.24
C ARG A 55 11.59 9.29 8.72
N LYS A 56 10.49 9.07 9.44
CA LYS A 56 10.07 7.71 9.81
C LYS A 56 9.84 6.89 8.53
N PRO A 57 10.18 5.60 8.50
CA PRO A 57 9.78 4.75 7.39
C PRO A 57 8.27 4.80 7.26
N GLU A 58 7.78 4.94 6.03
CA GLU A 58 6.35 4.95 5.71
C GLU A 58 6.12 3.82 4.71
N ALA A 59 5.06 3.04 4.90
CA ALA A 59 4.58 2.10 3.90
C ALA A 59 3.64 2.82 2.93
N ASP A 60 3.66 2.44 1.65
CA ASP A 60 2.77 3.02 0.65
C ASP A 60 1.31 2.78 1.01
N PHE A 61 0.96 1.55 1.39
CA PHE A 61 -0.33 1.23 2.00
C PHE A 61 -0.21 0.26 3.19
N VAL A 62 -1.11 0.42 4.15
CA VAL A 62 -1.42 -0.61 5.16
C VAL A 62 -2.92 -0.89 5.08
N VAL A 63 -3.27 -2.16 5.01
CA VAL A 63 -4.66 -2.65 4.95
C VAL A 63 -5.02 -3.25 6.31
N TYR A 64 -6.15 -2.83 6.86
CA TYR A 64 -6.68 -3.31 8.13
C TYR A 64 -7.95 -4.16 7.92
N SER A 65 -8.24 -5.07 8.85
CA SER A 65 -9.51 -5.81 8.85
C SER A 65 -10.68 -4.91 9.23
N GLU A 66 -10.48 -4.10 10.26
CA GLU A 66 -11.49 -3.22 10.85
C GLU A 66 -10.86 -2.13 11.73
N LEU A 67 -11.70 -1.31 12.35
CA LEU A 67 -11.30 -0.38 13.41
C LEU A 67 -11.12 -1.11 14.76
N PRO A 68 -10.22 -0.62 15.65
CA PRO A 68 -9.29 0.48 15.43
C PRO A 68 -8.09 0.04 14.57
N HIS A 69 -7.52 0.94 13.77
CA HIS A 69 -6.35 0.64 12.93
C HIS A 69 -5.08 0.52 13.76
N THR A 70 -4.82 -0.68 14.26
CA THR A 70 -3.66 -1.04 15.08
C THR A 70 -2.92 -2.22 14.48
N ARG A 71 -1.78 -2.59 15.08
CA ARG A 71 -0.97 -3.73 14.64
C ARG A 71 -1.75 -5.04 14.67
N GLU A 72 -2.67 -5.20 15.62
CA GLU A 72 -3.50 -6.40 15.80
C GLU A 72 -4.54 -6.57 14.68
N THR A 73 -5.00 -5.47 14.11
CA THR A 73 -5.97 -5.44 12.99
C THR A 73 -5.30 -5.30 11.62
N ALA A 74 -3.98 -5.13 11.56
CA ALA A 74 -3.25 -4.96 10.31
C ALA A 74 -3.13 -6.31 9.58
N LEU A 75 -3.57 -6.34 8.32
CA LEU A 75 -3.58 -7.54 7.49
C LEU A 75 -2.39 -7.56 6.52
N ILE A 76 -2.17 -6.45 5.82
CA ILE A 76 -1.22 -6.36 4.71
C ILE A 76 -0.47 -5.03 4.80
N VAL A 77 0.85 -5.08 4.62
CA VAL A 77 1.69 -3.91 4.36
C VAL A 77 2.16 -3.98 2.92
N VAL A 78 1.93 -2.91 2.16
CA VAL A 78 2.27 -2.83 0.73
C VAL A 78 3.34 -1.77 0.53
N GLU A 79 4.42 -2.18 -0.15
CA GLU A 79 5.45 -1.31 -0.70
C GLU A 79 5.39 -1.46 -2.22
N THR A 80 5.30 -0.35 -2.93
CA THR A 80 5.23 -0.34 -4.39
C THR A 80 6.58 0.01 -4.99
N LYS A 81 6.83 -0.52 -6.19
CA LYS A 81 8.02 -0.23 -6.98
C LYS A 81 7.56 -0.12 -8.43
N ARG A 82 8.14 0.81 -9.17
CA ARG A 82 8.04 0.80 -10.63
C ARG A 82 8.87 -0.35 -11.19
N GLU A 83 8.47 -0.89 -12.34
CA GLU A 83 9.36 -1.78 -13.10
C GLU A 83 10.63 -1.01 -13.52
N ALA A 84 11.76 -1.72 -13.53
CA ALA A 84 13.09 -1.15 -13.68
C ALA A 84 13.36 -0.68 -15.11
#